data_AF-A0A7D6EPN5-F1
#
_entry.id   AF-A0A7D6EPN5-F1
#
_cell.length_a   1.000
_cell.length_b   1.000
_cell.length_c   1.000
_cell.angle_alpha   90.00
_cell.angle_beta   90.00
_cell.angle_gamma   90.00
#
_symmetry.space_group_name_H-M   'P 1'
#
loop_
_entity.id
_entity.type
_entity.pdbx_description
1 polymer ?
#
loop_
_entity_poly.entity_id
_entity_poly.type
_entity_poly.pdbx_seq_one_letter_code
_entity_poly.pdbx_strand_id
1 'polypeptide(L)'
;MEVRYFEVDAGGHTTLEKHEHTHLVIPIKGKGACLVGDEVLPLAMHDLVYVPSWAWHQFRAAENEVFGFLCLVKVERDRPTLPTQEEITEMKANAEVAAFIRHQ
;
A
#
# COMPACT_ATOMS: atom_id res chain seq x y z
N MET A 1 19.69 6.04 0.58
CA MET A 1 18.33 5.72 0.10
C MET A 1 18.41 4.44 -0.68
N GLU A 2 17.35 3.65 -0.66
CA GLU A 2 17.25 2.39 -1.39
C GLU A 2 16.02 2.44 -2.29
N VAL A 3 16.17 1.98 -3.54
CA VAL A 3 15.10 1.96 -4.53
C VAL A 3 14.87 0.52 -4.94
N ARG A 4 13.62 0.07 -4.84
CA ARG A 4 13.20 -1.27 -5.24
C ARG A 4 12.08 -1.20 -6.26
N TYR A 5 12.04 -2.19 -7.14
CA TYR A 5 10.87 -2.49 -7.94
C TYR A 5 10.09 -3.61 -7.29
N PHE A 6 8.77 -3.45 -7.21
CA PHE A 6 7.84 -4.50 -6.83
C PHE A 6 6.84 -4.71 -7.96
N GLU A 7 6.44 -5.97 -8.15
CA GLU A 7 5.37 -6.35 -9.06
C GLU A 7 4.38 -7.22 -8.28
N VAL A 8 3.11 -6.86 -8.38
CA VAL A 8 1.99 -7.56 -7.79
C VAL A 8 1.17 -8.13 -8.94
N ASP A 9 0.97 -9.45 -8.94
CA ASP A 9 0.13 -10.11 -9.95
C ASP A 9 -1.33 -9.64 -9.87
N ALA A 10 -2.07 -9.85 -10.95
CA ALA A 10 -3.49 -9.50 -11.03
C ALA A 10 -4.29 -10.05 -9.84
N GLY A 11 -5.11 -9.19 -9.21
CA GLY A 11 -5.87 -9.47 -8.00
C GLY A 11 -5.04 -9.56 -6.71
N GLY A 12 -3.71 -9.51 -6.83
CA GLY A 12 -2.77 -9.55 -5.71
C GLY A 12 -2.72 -8.26 -4.91
N HIS A 13 -2.04 -8.33 -3.76
CA HIS A 13 -1.87 -7.21 -2.86
C HIS A 13 -0.56 -7.29 -2.06
N THR A 14 -0.09 -6.16 -1.56
CA THR A 14 0.97 -6.12 -0.54
C THR A 14 0.40 -6.45 0.84
N THR A 15 1.26 -6.67 1.82
CA THR A 15 0.87 -6.71 3.23
C THR A 15 0.19 -5.40 3.63
N LEU A 16 -0.86 -5.49 4.45
CA LEU A 16 -1.41 -4.33 5.16
C LEU A 16 -0.55 -4.09 6.39
N GLU A 17 0.19 -2.99 6.43
CA GLU A 17 1.15 -2.71 7.49
C GLU A 17 1.29 -1.20 7.78
N LYS A 18 1.96 -0.89 8.90
CA LYS A 18 2.41 0.47 9.25
C LYS A 18 3.80 0.40 9.90
N HIS A 19 4.53 1.49 9.84
CA HIS A 19 5.87 1.64 10.42
C HIS A 19 6.30 3.11 10.45
N GLU A 20 7.40 3.42 11.13
CA GLU A 20 7.92 4.78 11.25
C GLU A 20 8.49 5.30 9.93
N HIS A 21 9.24 4.48 9.20
CA HIS A 21 9.83 4.92 7.93
C HIS A 21 8.76 5.24 6.87
N THR A 22 9.06 6.21 6.02
CA THR A 22 8.16 6.68 4.96
C THR A 22 8.42 5.96 3.64
N HIS A 23 7.42 5.94 2.75
CA HIS A 23 7.58 5.53 1.36
C HIS A 23 7.32 6.67 0.38
N LEU A 24 8.07 6.67 -0.72
CA LEU A 24 7.68 7.31 -1.97
C LEU A 24 7.48 6.22 -3.02
N VAL A 25 6.27 6.12 -3.55
CA VAL A 25 5.87 5.07 -4.50
C VAL A 25 5.47 5.70 -5.83
N ILE A 26 6.00 5.13 -6.91
CA ILE A 26 5.70 5.56 -8.28
C ILE A 26 5.28 4.34 -9.10
N PRO A 27 4.01 4.22 -9.50
CA PRO A 27 3.56 3.20 -10.43
C PRO A 27 4.26 3.35 -11.78
N ILE A 28 4.79 2.25 -12.33
CA ILE A 28 5.47 2.23 -13.62
C ILE A 28 4.98 1.13 -14.55
N LYS A 29 4.03 0.29 -14.10
CA LYS A 29 3.46 -0.80 -14.90
C LYS A 29 2.04 -1.12 -14.45
N GLY A 30 1.15 -1.28 -15.42
CA GLY A 30 -0.21 -1.76 -15.22
C GLY A 30 -1.07 -0.84 -14.35
N LYS A 31 -2.02 -1.43 -13.61
CA LYS A 31 -3.08 -0.69 -12.92
C LYS A 31 -3.34 -1.22 -11.52
N GLY A 32 -3.55 -0.30 -10.59
CA GLY A 32 -3.82 -0.63 -9.20
C GLY A 32 -4.47 0.52 -8.43
N ALA A 33 -4.54 0.34 -7.13
CA ALA A 33 -4.99 1.32 -6.17
C ALA A 33 -4.23 1.15 -4.85
N CYS A 34 -4.22 2.17 -4.01
CA CYS A 34 -3.61 2.11 -2.69
C CYS A 34 -4.55 2.57 -1.59
N LEU A 35 -4.37 2.01 -0.40
CA LEU A 35 -4.77 2.63 0.86
C LEU A 35 -3.58 3.43 1.40
N VAL A 36 -3.81 4.67 1.84
CA VAL A 36 -2.88 5.44 2.67
C VAL A 36 -3.66 6.14 3.78
N GLY A 37 -3.41 5.76 5.03
CA GLY A 37 -4.19 6.22 6.17
C GLY A 37 -5.61 5.64 6.11
N ASP A 38 -6.58 6.50 5.82
CA ASP A 38 -8.01 6.19 5.72
C ASP A 38 -8.59 6.43 4.30
N GLU A 39 -7.74 6.79 3.34
CA GLU A 39 -8.15 7.06 1.95
C GLU A 39 -7.74 5.94 1.00
N VAL A 40 -8.66 5.54 0.13
CA VAL A 40 -8.42 4.61 -0.97
C VAL A 40 -8.36 5.40 -2.28
N LEU A 41 -7.25 5.27 -3.01
CA LEU A 41 -7.00 6.07 -4.20
C LEU A 41 -6.67 5.15 -5.39
N PRO A 42 -7.31 5.34 -6.57
CA PRO A 42 -6.85 4.70 -7.79
C PRO A 42 -5.50 5.30 -8.21
N LEU A 43 -4.63 4.48 -8.80
CA LEU A 43 -3.31 4.91 -9.24
C LEU A 43 -3.16 4.79 -10.75
N ALA A 44 -2.76 5.89 -11.39
CA ALA A 44 -2.30 5.92 -12.76
C ALA A 44 -0.77 5.77 -12.82
N MET A 45 -0.25 5.42 -14.01
CA MET A 45 1.20 5.38 -14.22
C MET A 45 1.82 6.75 -13.96
N HIS A 46 2.92 6.73 -13.21
CA HIS A 46 3.73 7.89 -12.82
C HIS A 46 3.09 8.85 -11.81
N ASP A 47 1.95 8.48 -11.21
CA ASP A 47 1.48 9.16 -9.99
C ASP A 47 2.55 9.04 -8.89
N LEU A 48 2.59 10.01 -7.99
CA LEU A 48 3.48 9.98 -6.83
C LEU A 48 2.66 9.81 -5.55
N VAL A 49 2.88 8.68 -4.87
CA VAL A 49 2.26 8.38 -3.58
C VAL A 49 3.29 8.59 -2.48
N TYR A 50 2.96 9.44 -1.50
CA TYR A 50 3.71 9.56 -0.26
C TYR A 50 2.95 8.84 0.85
N VAL A 51 3.62 7.87 1.48
CA VAL A 51 3.09 7.19 2.68
C VAL A 51 3.79 7.80 3.91
N PRO A 52 3.08 8.59 4.72
CA PRO A 52 3.65 9.17 5.92
C PRO A 52 3.88 8.11 7.01
N SER A 53 4.73 8.43 7.97
CA SER A 53 4.99 7.60 9.14
C SER A 53 3.69 7.17 9.83
N TRP A 54 3.61 5.89 10.18
CA TRP A 54 2.49 5.27 10.89
C TRP A 54 1.15 5.23 10.16
N ALA A 55 1.08 5.68 8.90
CA ALA A 55 -0.10 5.46 8.09
C ALA A 55 -0.25 3.98 7.72
N TRP A 56 -1.44 3.43 7.93
CA TRP A 56 -1.81 2.15 7.33
C TRP A 56 -1.71 2.26 5.82
N HIS A 57 -1.08 1.28 5.20
CA HIS A 57 -0.97 1.27 3.75
C HIS A 57 -1.00 -0.14 3.18
N GLN A 58 -1.57 -0.24 1.98
CA GLN A 58 -1.61 -1.46 1.19
C GLN A 58 -1.78 -1.08 -0.28
N PHE A 59 -1.01 -1.72 -1.16
CA PHE A 59 -1.15 -1.57 -2.61
C PHE A 59 -1.82 -2.82 -3.18
N ARG A 60 -2.77 -2.62 -4.09
CA ARG A 60 -3.53 -3.70 -4.73
C ARG A 60 -3.46 -3.57 -6.24
N ALA A 61 -3.21 -4.70 -6.90
CA ALA A 61 -3.36 -4.79 -8.35
C ALA A 61 -4.84 -4.87 -8.72
N ALA A 62 -5.18 -4.43 -9.93
CA ALA A 62 -6.48 -4.71 -10.52
C ALA A 62 -6.68 -6.23 -10.71
N GLU A 63 -7.94 -6.69 -10.72
CA GLU A 63 -8.28 -8.13 -10.79
C GLU A 63 -7.75 -8.85 -12.04
N ASN A 64 -7.48 -8.11 -13.12
CA ASN A 64 -7.12 -8.66 -14.43
C ASN A 64 -5.81 -8.10 -15.01
N GLU A 65 -5.06 -7.34 -14.22
CA GLU A 65 -3.85 -6.67 -14.68
C GLU A 65 -2.82 -6.59 -13.55
N VAL A 66 -1.54 -6.79 -13.86
CA VAL A 66 -0.45 -6.64 -12.90
C VAL A 66 -0.32 -5.18 -12.44
N PHE A 67 0.31 -4.97 -11.28
CA PHE A 67 0.66 -3.64 -10.79
C PHE A 67 2.13 -3.59 -10.39
N GLY A 68 2.93 -2.83 -11.12
CA GLY A 68 4.35 -2.66 -10.88
C GLY A 68 4.70 -1.23 -10.49
N PHE A 69 5.50 -1.08 -9.45
CA PHE A 69 5.86 0.23 -8.90
C PHE A 69 7.28 0.27 -8.37
N LEU A 70 7.89 1.46 -8.43
CA LEU A 70 9.10 1.79 -7.70
C LEU A 70 8.74 2.21 -6.28
N CYS A 71 9.50 1.73 -5.31
CA CYS A 71 9.35 2.09 -3.91
C CYS A 71 10.70 2.55 -3.34
N LEU A 72 10.71 3.77 -2.80
CA LEU A 72 11.89 4.41 -2.25
C LEU A 72 11.76 4.52 -0.73
N VAL A 73 12.79 4.04 -0.03
CA VAL A 73 12.86 4.02 1.44
C VAL A 73 14.26 4.40 1.94
N LYS A 74 14.36 4.71 3.24
CA LYS A 74 15.65 4.82 3.92
C LYS A 74 16.34 3.45 3.98
N VAL A 75 17.68 3.44 3.93
CA VAL A 75 18.48 2.20 4.00
C VAL A 75 18.35 1.59 5.39
N GLU A 76 18.60 2.40 6.42
CA GLU A 76 18.32 2.05 7.81
C GLU A 76 16.86 2.42 8.14
N ARG A 77 16.08 1.43 8.60
CA ARG A 77 14.65 1.59 8.88
C ARG A 77 14.15 0.52 9.84
N ASP A 78 13.05 0.82 10.51
CA ASP A 78 12.34 -0.05 11.43
C ASP A 78 11.60 -1.20 10.71
N ARG A 79 11.07 -2.15 11.50
CA ARG A 79 10.30 -3.29 10.97
C ARG A 79 8.82 -2.93 10.85
N PRO A 80 8.12 -3.46 9.83
CA PRO A 80 6.67 -3.33 9.73
C PRO A 80 5.93 -3.92 10.93
N THR A 81 4.79 -3.30 11.25
CA THR A 81 3.82 -3.78 12.23
C THR A 81 2.54 -4.19 11.51
N LEU A 82 2.06 -5.41 11.80
CA LEU A 82 0.79 -5.93 11.28
C LEU A 82 -0.38 -5.42 12.12
N PRO A 83 -1.57 -5.24 11.53
CA PRO A 83 -2.74 -4.78 12.26
C PRO A 83 -3.23 -5.85 13.24
N THR A 84 -3.68 -5.39 14.41
CA THR A 84 -4.44 -6.19 15.36
C THR A 84 -5.90 -6.33 14.90
N GLN A 85 -6.63 -7.26 15.51
CA GLN A 85 -8.05 -7.46 15.21
C GLN A 85 -8.91 -6.22 15.54
N GLU A 86 -8.52 -5.46 16.56
CA GLU A 86 -9.15 -4.20 16.95
C GLU A 86 -8.93 -3.15 15.86
N GLU A 87 -7.69 -2.93 15.41
CA GLU A 87 -7.36 -1.98 14.35
C GLU A 87 -8.03 -2.34 13.01
N ILE A 88 -8.13 -3.63 12.68
CA ILE A 88 -8.91 -4.09 11.51
C ILE A 88 -10.38 -3.67 11.64
N THR A 89 -10.95 -3.79 12.84
CA THR A 89 -12.34 -3.43 13.11
C THR A 89 -12.54 -1.92 12.97
N GLU A 90 -11.60 -1.13 13.48
CA GLU A 90 -11.60 0.34 13.33
C GLU A 90 -11.50 0.76 11.86
N MET A 91 -10.54 0.20 11.09
CA MET A 91 -10.42 0.49 9.66
C MET A 91 -11.69 0.15 8.88
N LYS A 92 -12.36 -0.96 9.25
CA LYS A 92 -13.61 -1.39 8.61
C LYS A 92 -14.81 -0.50 8.92
N ALA A 93 -14.71 0.45 9.85
CA ALA A 93 -15.74 1.47 10.06
C ALA A 93 -15.91 2.37 8.81
N ASN A 94 -14.85 2.55 8.02
CA ASN A 94 -14.93 3.16 6.70
C ASN A 94 -15.28 2.07 5.66
N ALA A 95 -16.43 2.21 5.01
CA ALA A 95 -16.93 1.22 4.05
C ALA A 95 -16.01 1.03 2.82
N GLU A 96 -15.36 2.09 2.36
CA GLU A 96 -14.44 2.02 1.23
C GLU A 96 -13.16 1.26 1.60
N VAL A 97 -12.58 1.59 2.76
CA VAL A 97 -11.43 0.87 3.32
C VAL A 97 -11.79 -0.59 3.59
N ALA A 98 -12.97 -0.86 4.15
CA ALA A 98 -13.45 -2.21 4.43
C ALA A 98 -13.53 -3.09 3.18
N ALA A 99 -13.99 -2.53 2.06
CA ALA A 99 -14.04 -3.21 0.78
C ALA A 99 -12.64 -3.40 0.16
N PHE A 100 -11.74 -2.47 0.44
CA PHE A 100 -10.41 -2.44 -0.14
C PHE A 100 -9.41 -3.39 0.53
N ILE A 101 -9.32 -3.41 1.86
CA ILE A 101 -8.20 -4.08 2.55
C ILE A 101 -8.22 -5.61 2.41
N ARG A 102 -7.03 -6.21 2.49
CA ARG A 102 -6.79 -7.67 2.57
C ARG A 102 -5.83 -7.94 3.74
N HIS A 103 -6.19 -8.87 4.64
CA HIS A 103 -5.51 -9.07 5.94
C HIS A 103 -5.52 -10.52 6.43
N GLN A 104 -5.64 -11.50 5.52
CA GLN A 104 -5.58 -12.93 5.88
C GLN A 104 -4.16 -13.38 6.21
#